data_AF-A0ABD0S0P9-F1
#
_entry.id   AF-A0ABD0S0P9-F1
#
_cell.length_a   1.000
_cell.length_b   1.000
_cell.length_c   1.000
_cell.angle_alpha   90.00
_cell.angle_beta   90.00
_cell.angle_gamma   90.00
#
_symmetry.space_group_name_H-M   'P 1'
#
loop_
_entity.id
_entity.type
_entity.pdbx_description
1 polymer ?
#
loop_
_entity_poly.entity_id
_entity_poly.type
_entity_poly.pdbx_seq_one_letter_code
_entity_poly.pdbx_strand_id
1 'polypeptide(L)'
;IVINTGDRTVMGRIATLASNLEGGKTPIAKEIEHFIHIITGVAVFLGVTFFILSLILGYSWLESVIFLIGIIVANVPEGLLATVTVSQSSMHTSKAKNLEAVETLGSTSTICSDKTGTLTQNRMTVAHMWFDNQIHIADTTENQSGTSFDRSSATWSALARVAGLCNRAVFQS
;
A
#
# COMPACT_ATOMS: atom_id res chain seq x y z
N ILE A 1 -33.17 -23.31 -10.28
CA ILE A 1 -33.84 -22.55 -9.21
C ILE A 1 -32.85 -21.49 -8.74
N VAL A 2 -33.19 -20.21 -8.87
CA VAL A 2 -32.36 -19.13 -8.33
C VAL A 2 -32.60 -19.07 -6.82
N ILE A 3 -31.53 -19.16 -6.03
CA ILE A 3 -31.62 -19.17 -4.57
C ILE A 3 -31.58 -17.75 -4.02
N ASN A 4 -30.60 -16.93 -4.43
CA ASN A 4 -30.45 -15.53 -4.01
C ASN A 4 -30.18 -14.60 -5.21
N THR A 5 -30.60 -13.34 -5.10
CA THR A 5 -30.38 -12.27 -6.09
C THR A 5 -29.93 -10.97 -5.40
N GLY A 6 -29.21 -10.12 -6.14
CA GLY A 6 -28.70 -8.83 -5.67
C GLY A 6 -27.73 -8.95 -4.49
N ASP A 7 -27.88 -8.07 -3.50
CA ASP A 7 -27.01 -7.99 -2.32
C ASP A 7 -27.06 -9.22 -1.43
N ARG A 8 -28.09 -10.06 -1.57
CA ARG A 8 -28.21 -11.33 -0.84
C ARG A 8 -27.35 -12.45 -1.44
N THR A 9 -26.73 -12.23 -2.60
CA THR A 9 -25.73 -13.15 -3.17
C THR A 9 -24.42 -13.09 -2.39
N VAL A 10 -23.57 -14.11 -2.51
CA VAL A 10 -22.25 -14.13 -1.86
C VAL A 10 -21.40 -12.93 -2.32
N MET A 11 -21.37 -12.66 -3.63
CA MET A 11 -20.64 -11.52 -4.18
C MET A 11 -21.26 -10.18 -3.76
N GLY A 12 -22.59 -10.09 -3.69
CA GLY A 12 -23.28 -8.90 -3.18
C GLY A 12 -22.86 -8.57 -1.75
N ARG A 13 -22.85 -9.57 -0.86
CA ARG A 13 -22.39 -9.40 0.53
C ARG A 13 -20.91 -8.98 0.62
N ILE A 14 -20.03 -9.54 -0.22
CA ILE A 14 -18.60 -9.16 -0.25
C ILE A 14 -18.44 -7.70 -0.71
N ALA A 15 -19.18 -7.29 -1.74
CA ALA A 15 -19.16 -5.91 -2.24
C ALA A 15 -19.65 -4.92 -1.18
N THR A 16 -20.75 -5.23 -0.48
CA THR A 16 -21.27 -4.40 0.62
C THR A 16 -20.28 -4.29 1.78
N LEU A 17 -19.58 -5.37 2.13
CA LEU A 17 -18.54 -5.34 3.16
C LEU A 17 -17.36 -4.47 2.73
N ALA A 18 -16.91 -4.60 1.48
CA ALA A 18 -15.80 -3.82 0.95
C ALA A 18 -16.11 -2.32 0.87
N SER A 19 -17.37 -1.93 0.59
CA SER A 19 -17.77 -0.53 0.50
C SER A 19 -17.98 0.15 1.87
N ASN A 20 -18.38 -0.62 2.89
CA ASN A 20 -18.70 -0.10 4.22
C ASN A 20 -17.50 -0.08 5.19
N LEU A 21 -16.31 -0.49 4.72
CA LEU A 21 -15.08 -0.38 5.50
C LEU A 21 -14.59 1.07 5.48
N GLU A 22 -14.76 1.77 6.60
CA GLU A 22 -14.13 3.08 6.80
C GLU A 22 -12.61 2.90 6.88
N GLY A 23 -11.89 3.69 6.07
CA GLY A 23 -10.43 3.75 6.15
C GLY A 23 -9.98 4.35 7.47
N GLY A 24 -9.06 3.68 8.15
CA GLY A 24 -8.38 4.25 9.32
C GLY A 24 -7.42 5.38 8.92
N LYS A 25 -7.01 6.21 9.90
CA LYS A 25 -5.95 7.22 9.69
C LYS A 25 -4.63 6.56 9.29
N THR A 26 -3.98 7.08 8.26
CA THR A 26 -2.67 6.62 7.79
C THR A 26 -1.56 6.92 8.82
N PRO A 27 -0.43 6.18 8.80
CA PRO A 27 0.67 6.40 9.74
C PRO A 27 1.17 7.86 9.71
N ILE A 28 1.40 8.43 8.52
CA ILE A 28 1.79 9.84 8.40
C ILE A 28 0.75 10.81 8.97
N ALA A 29 -0.55 10.55 8.79
CA ALA A 29 -1.59 11.39 9.37
C ALA A 29 -1.55 11.37 10.90
N LYS A 30 -1.25 10.21 11.52
CA LYS A 30 -1.07 10.10 12.97
C LYS A 30 0.18 10.83 13.47
N GLU A 31 1.29 10.73 12.74
CA GLU A 31 2.53 11.44 13.09
C GLU A 31 2.37 12.96 12.96
N ILE A 32 1.70 13.45 11.91
CA ILE A 32 1.39 14.87 11.75
C ILE A 32 0.47 15.36 12.89
N GLU A 33 -0.56 14.59 13.25
CA GLU A 33 -1.44 14.93 14.37
C GLU A 33 -0.68 14.99 15.71
N HIS A 34 0.22 14.03 15.95
CA HIS A 34 1.08 14.03 17.13
C HIS A 34 2.02 15.25 17.16
N PHE A 35 2.64 15.56 16.02
CA PHE A 35 3.50 16.72 15.87
C PHE A 35 2.74 18.03 16.14
N ILE A 36 1.53 18.19 15.57
CA ILE A 36 0.67 19.35 15.79
C ILE A 36 0.34 19.49 17.28
N HIS A 37 -0.03 18.41 17.97
CA HIS A 37 -0.33 18.46 19.41
C HIS A 37 0.86 18.92 20.25
N ILE A 38 2.08 18.48 19.93
CA ILE A 38 3.29 18.94 20.64
C ILE A 38 3.48 20.45 20.44
N ILE A 39 3.45 20.91 19.18
CA ILE A 39 3.68 22.33 18.87
C ILE A 39 2.60 23.21 19.49
N THR A 40 1.33 22.82 19.38
CA THR A 40 0.22 23.56 20.03
C THR A 40 0.38 23.58 21.55
N GLY A 41 0.79 22.46 22.17
CA GLY A 41 1.07 22.39 23.60
C GLY A 41 2.15 23.39 24.04
N VAL A 42 3.29 23.44 23.32
CA VAL A 42 4.36 24.40 23.60
C VAL A 42 3.91 25.84 23.36
N ALA A 43 3.19 26.10 22.26
CA ALA A 43 2.69 27.43 21.91
C ALA A 43 1.74 27.99 22.98
N VAL A 44 0.81 27.17 23.48
CA VAL A 44 -0.12 27.57 24.55
C VAL A 44 0.61 27.75 25.88
N PHE A 45 1.56 26.87 26.22
CA PHE A 45 2.35 27.00 27.44
C PHE A 45 3.17 28.30 27.45
N LEU A 46 3.87 28.61 26.36
CA LEU A 46 4.59 29.87 26.21
C LEU A 46 3.63 31.07 26.19
N GLY A 47 2.52 30.98 25.46
CA GLY A 47 1.53 32.05 25.41
C GLY A 47 0.98 32.42 26.78
N VAL A 48 0.55 31.43 27.58
CA VAL A 48 -0.02 31.66 28.92
C VAL A 48 1.04 32.14 29.90
N THR A 49 2.24 31.58 29.88
CA THR A 49 3.34 32.01 30.79
C THR A 49 3.74 33.47 30.54
N PHE A 50 3.88 33.87 29.28
CA PHE A 50 4.18 35.26 28.92
C PHE A 50 3.01 36.21 29.18
N PHE A 51 1.76 35.76 29.03
CA PHE A 51 0.57 36.54 29.39
C PHE A 51 0.51 36.83 30.90
N ILE A 52 0.82 35.84 31.74
CA ILE A 52 0.87 36.05 33.21
C ILE A 52 2.03 36.98 33.56
N LEU A 53 3.20 36.80 32.95
CA LEU A 53 4.35 37.69 33.15
C LEU A 53 4.05 39.14 32.75
N SER A 54 3.40 39.37 31.59
CA SER A 54 3.09 40.73 31.15
C SER A 54 2.14 41.45 32.11
N LEU A 55 1.19 40.74 32.71
CA LEU A 55 0.33 41.30 33.75
C LEU A 55 1.12 41.66 35.03
N ILE A 56 2.08 40.82 35.44
CA ILE A 56 2.94 41.10 36.60
C ILE A 56 3.85 42.31 36.36
N LEU A 57 4.36 42.48 35.13
CA LEU A 57 5.18 43.63 34.74
C LEU A 57 4.39 44.95 34.59
N GLY A 58 3.05 44.92 34.71
CA GLY A 58 2.21 46.10 34.68
C GLY A 58 1.81 46.58 33.28
N TYR A 59 1.92 45.71 32.26
CA TYR A 59 1.39 46.02 30.93
C TYR A 59 -0.15 46.07 30.93
N SER A 60 -0.73 46.81 29.99
CA SER A 60 -2.19 46.84 29.85
C SER A 60 -2.74 45.47 29.43
N TRP A 61 -4.00 45.19 29.79
CA TRP A 61 -4.66 43.94 29.41
C TRP A 61 -4.70 43.75 27.90
N LEU A 62 -4.85 44.85 27.15
CA LEU A 62 -4.91 44.85 25.69
C LEU A 62 -3.56 44.45 25.07
N GLU A 63 -2.46 45.02 25.57
CA GLU A 63 -1.10 44.68 25.12
C GLU A 63 -0.76 43.22 25.42
N SER A 64 -1.17 42.73 26.59
CA SER A 64 -0.95 41.33 26.99
C SER A 64 -1.65 40.33 26.04
N VAL A 65 -2.87 40.65 25.59
CA VAL A 65 -3.60 39.83 24.60
C VAL A 65 -2.93 39.89 23.23
N ILE A 66 -2.43 41.06 22.81
CA ILE A 66 -1.69 41.20 21.54
C ILE A 66 -0.41 40.35 21.56
N PHE A 67 0.33 40.36 22.68
CA PHE A 67 1.51 39.50 22.86
C PHE A 67 1.14 38.00 22.81
N LEU A 68 0.05 37.59 23.46
CA LEU A 68 -0.43 36.21 23.44
C LEU A 68 -0.72 35.74 22.00
N ILE A 69 -1.49 36.52 21.23
CA ILE A 69 -1.81 36.19 19.84
C ILE A 69 -0.54 36.16 18.98
N GLY A 70 0.38 37.10 19.19
CA GLY A 70 1.67 37.13 18.49
C GLY A 70 2.52 35.88 18.73
N ILE A 71 2.60 35.40 19.98
CA ILE A 71 3.33 34.18 20.34
C ILE A 71 2.66 32.95 19.71
N ILE A 72 1.32 32.88 19.72
CA ILE A 72 0.59 31.76 19.10
C ILE A 72 0.86 31.74 17.60
N VAL A 73 0.65 32.83 16.88
CA VAL A 73 0.86 32.91 15.42
C VAL A 73 2.31 32.63 15.05
N ALA A 74 3.29 33.12 15.82
CA ALA A 74 4.71 32.85 15.57
C ALA A 74 5.09 31.36 15.72
N ASN A 75 4.33 30.59 16.51
CA ASN A 75 4.57 29.16 16.72
C ASN A 75 3.70 28.26 15.83
N VAL A 76 2.70 28.79 15.10
CA VAL A 76 1.95 28.00 14.12
C VAL A 76 2.84 27.74 12.90
N PRO A 77 3.15 26.48 12.56
CA PRO A 77 4.05 26.17 11.46
C PRO A 77 3.29 26.18 10.13
N GLU A 78 2.91 27.38 9.67
CA GLU A 78 2.14 27.59 8.42
C GLU A 78 2.86 27.04 7.17
N GLY A 79 4.20 26.94 7.21
CA GLY A 79 5.02 26.40 6.11
C GLY A 79 5.22 24.87 6.12
N LEU A 80 4.87 24.16 7.20
CA LEU A 80 5.13 22.72 7.33
C LEU A 80 4.13 21.90 6.48
N LEU A 81 2.86 22.28 6.46
CA LEU A 81 1.82 21.60 5.69
C LEU A 81 2.11 21.64 4.17
N ALA A 82 2.62 22.78 3.68
CA ALA A 82 2.98 22.94 2.27
C ALA A 82 4.21 22.10 1.87
N THR A 83 5.24 22.04 2.71
CA THR A 83 6.48 21.30 2.41
C THR A 83 6.31 19.77 2.48
N VAL A 84 5.49 19.27 3.39
CA VAL A 84 5.14 17.83 3.44
C VAL A 84 4.39 17.42 2.16
N THR A 85 3.46 18.24 1.69
CA THR A 85 2.70 17.96 0.45
C THR A 85 3.60 17.94 -0.80
N VAL A 86 4.59 18.83 -0.87
CA VAL A 86 5.51 18.94 -2.02
C VAL A 86 6.60 17.87 -2.03
N SER A 87 7.14 17.47 -0.88
CA SER A 87 8.14 16.40 -0.82
C SER A 87 7.57 15.03 -1.19
N GLN A 88 6.30 14.79 -0.87
CA GLN A 88 5.62 13.51 -1.13
C GLN A 88 5.15 13.33 -2.58
N SER A 89 5.02 14.42 -3.35
CA SER A 89 4.65 14.38 -4.78
C SER A 89 5.82 14.02 -5.71
N SER A 90 7.05 13.94 -5.23
CA SER A 90 8.23 13.63 -6.07
C SER A 90 8.45 12.12 -6.30
N MET A 91 7.70 11.22 -5.63
CA MET A 91 7.81 9.76 -5.77
C MET A 91 6.89 9.16 -6.87
N HIS A 92 6.63 9.93 -7.94
CA HIS A 92 5.82 9.50 -9.09
C HIS A 92 6.60 8.59 -10.06
N THR A 93 6.77 7.31 -9.74
CA THR A 93 7.18 6.29 -10.74
C THR A 93 6.30 5.07 -10.80
N SER A 94 5.24 5.00 -9.98
CA SER A 94 4.22 3.95 -10.07
C SER A 94 2.84 4.60 -9.98
N LYS A 95 1.83 3.95 -10.58
CA LYS A 95 0.42 4.40 -10.67
C LYS A 95 -0.27 4.46 -9.28
N ALA A 96 0.36 5.09 -8.29
CA ALA A 96 -0.16 5.28 -6.96
C ALA A 96 -1.26 6.34 -7.04
N LYS A 97 -2.51 5.88 -6.99
CA LYS A 97 -3.69 6.75 -7.00
C LYS A 97 -3.80 7.62 -5.73
N ASN A 98 -3.07 7.28 -4.66
CA ASN A 98 -3.04 8.02 -3.39
C ASN A 98 -1.59 8.20 -2.93
N LEU A 99 -1.17 9.45 -2.70
CA LEU A 99 0.19 9.79 -2.26
C LEU A 99 0.53 9.19 -0.88
N GLU A 100 -0.47 9.02 -0.01
CA GLU A 100 -0.33 8.39 1.31
C GLU A 100 0.02 6.89 1.24
N ALA A 101 -0.29 6.22 0.12
CA ALA A 101 -0.02 4.80 -0.05
C ALA A 101 1.49 4.50 -0.17
N VAL A 102 2.28 5.48 -0.63
CA VAL A 102 3.74 5.34 -0.78
C VAL A 102 4.43 5.30 0.58
N GLU A 103 4.00 6.13 1.53
CA GLU A 103 4.51 6.11 2.91
C GLU A 103 4.02 4.86 3.65
N THR A 104 2.75 4.51 3.47
CA THR A 104 2.19 3.29 4.08
C THR A 104 3.00 2.04 3.68
N LEU A 105 3.44 1.94 2.42
CA LEU A 105 4.34 0.87 1.97
C LEU A 105 5.70 0.88 2.68
N GLY A 106 6.28 2.06 2.91
CA GLY A 106 7.55 2.22 3.63
C GLY A 106 7.46 1.86 5.11
N SER A 107 6.31 2.12 5.74
CA SER A 107 6.01 1.83 7.15
C SER A 107 5.33 0.47 7.35
N THR A 108 5.18 -0.35 6.30
CA THR A 108 4.51 -1.66 6.37
C THR A 108 5.39 -2.68 7.08
N SER A 109 4.88 -3.26 8.17
CA SER A 109 5.55 -4.35 8.90
C SER A 109 5.07 -5.76 8.50
N THR A 110 3.95 -5.88 7.81
CA THR A 110 3.39 -7.18 7.39
C THR A 110 2.67 -7.03 6.05
N ILE A 111 3.02 -7.89 5.09
CA ILE A 111 2.39 -7.92 3.77
C ILE A 111 1.44 -9.11 3.73
N CYS A 112 0.14 -8.82 3.62
CA CYS A 112 -0.88 -9.81 3.31
C CYS A 112 -1.03 -9.89 1.79
N SER A 113 -0.53 -10.95 1.17
CA SER A 113 -0.61 -11.14 -0.28
C SER A 113 -1.54 -12.32 -0.61
N ASP A 114 -2.42 -12.14 -1.58
CA ASP A 114 -3.19 -13.26 -2.12
C ASP A 114 -2.29 -14.12 -3.02
N LYS A 115 -2.56 -15.42 -3.08
CA LYS A 115 -1.73 -16.32 -3.88
C LYS A 115 -2.05 -16.21 -5.36
N THR A 116 -3.32 -16.39 -5.72
CA THR A 116 -3.72 -16.64 -7.10
C THR A 116 -3.92 -15.32 -7.84
N GLY A 117 -3.12 -15.08 -8.89
CA GLY A 117 -3.20 -13.84 -9.67
C GLY A 117 -2.45 -12.65 -9.05
N THR A 118 -1.83 -12.84 -7.88
CA THR A 118 -0.90 -11.87 -7.29
C THR A 118 0.50 -12.48 -7.14
N LEU A 119 0.67 -13.55 -6.34
CA LEU A 119 1.96 -14.26 -6.25
C LEU A 119 2.17 -15.21 -7.44
N THR A 120 1.10 -15.78 -7.98
CA THR A 120 1.15 -16.67 -9.14
C THR A 120 0.48 -16.01 -10.35
N GLN A 121 0.87 -16.45 -11.55
CA GLN A 121 0.35 -15.93 -12.81
C GLN A 121 -1.13 -16.31 -13.08
N ASN A 122 -1.81 -16.98 -12.14
CA ASN A 122 -3.14 -17.57 -12.33
C ASN A 122 -3.26 -18.39 -13.63
N ARG A 123 -2.16 -19.06 -13.99
CA ARG A 123 -2.03 -19.85 -15.21
C ARG A 123 -1.36 -21.17 -14.85
N MET A 124 -1.97 -22.27 -15.29
CA MET A 124 -1.38 -23.60 -15.14
C MET A 124 -0.23 -23.74 -16.15
N THR A 125 0.98 -23.98 -15.64
CA THR A 125 2.21 -24.16 -16.42
C THR A 125 2.87 -25.45 -15.97
N VAL A 126 3.45 -26.21 -16.90
CA VAL A 126 4.20 -27.44 -16.57
C VAL A 126 5.45 -27.05 -15.78
N ALA A 127 5.62 -27.62 -14.58
CA ALA A 127 6.75 -27.31 -13.69
C ALA A 127 7.82 -28.40 -13.69
N HIS A 128 7.41 -29.67 -13.66
CA HIS A 128 8.32 -30.81 -13.55
C HIS A 128 7.86 -31.95 -14.46
N MET A 129 8.83 -32.68 -14.99
CA MET A 129 8.62 -33.88 -15.79
C MET A 129 9.51 -35.00 -15.24
N TRP A 130 9.03 -36.24 -15.33
CA TRP A 130 9.78 -37.40 -14.86
C TRP A 130 9.93 -38.39 -16.01
N PHE A 131 11.17 -38.62 -16.43
CA PHE A 131 11.56 -39.60 -17.45
C PHE A 131 13.04 -39.99 -17.25
N ASP A 132 13.48 -41.10 -17.83
CA ASP A 132 14.85 -41.63 -17.66
C ASP A 132 15.29 -41.76 -16.19
N ASN A 133 14.32 -42.04 -15.29
CA ASN A 133 14.49 -42.09 -13.84
C ASN A 133 15.08 -40.80 -13.22
N GLN A 134 14.85 -39.64 -13.86
CA GLN A 134 15.28 -38.33 -13.41
C GLN A 134 14.13 -37.32 -13.43
N ILE A 135 14.23 -36.31 -12.56
CA ILE A 135 13.28 -35.18 -12.52
C ILE A 135 13.89 -34.04 -13.34
N HIS A 136 13.16 -33.60 -14.35
CA HIS A 136 13.51 -32.46 -15.19
C HIS A 136 12.61 -31.27 -14.82
N ILE A 137 13.24 -30.13 -14.55
CA ILE A 137 12.56 -28.88 -14.19
C ILE A 137 12.31 -28.08 -15.48
N ALA A 138 11.06 -27.68 -15.70
CA ALA A 138 10.67 -26.84 -16.82
C ALA A 138 10.67 -25.35 -16.41
N ASP A 139 10.82 -24.47 -17.38
CA ASP A 139 10.74 -23.03 -17.14
C ASP A 139 9.28 -22.60 -16.92
N THR A 140 9.00 -22.10 -15.71
CA THR A 140 7.69 -21.57 -15.32
C THR A 140 7.62 -20.04 -15.35
N THR A 141 8.68 -19.36 -15.78
CA THR A 141 8.72 -17.90 -15.86
C THR A 141 7.91 -17.38 -17.04
N GLU A 142 7.31 -16.20 -16.87
CA GLU A 142 6.46 -15.59 -17.91
C GLU A 142 7.26 -15.26 -19.18
N ASN A 143 8.48 -14.74 -19.00
CA ASN A 143 9.36 -14.30 -20.09
C ASN A 143 10.32 -15.38 -20.59
N GLN A 144 10.11 -16.64 -20.19
CA GLN A 144 10.97 -17.77 -20.57
C GLN A 144 12.47 -17.52 -20.27
N SER A 145 12.76 -16.96 -19.10
CA SER A 145 14.09 -16.59 -18.64
C SER A 145 14.76 -17.63 -17.73
N GLY A 146 14.07 -18.75 -17.47
CA GLY A 146 14.54 -19.81 -16.59
C GLY A 146 15.50 -20.78 -17.26
N THR A 147 15.96 -21.75 -16.48
CA THR A 147 16.82 -22.83 -16.98
C THR A 147 16.04 -23.78 -17.88
N SER A 148 16.60 -24.09 -19.05
CA SER A 148 16.08 -25.14 -19.91
C SER A 148 16.53 -26.53 -19.44
N PHE A 149 15.75 -27.55 -19.79
CA PHE A 149 16.08 -28.95 -19.56
C PHE A 149 16.58 -29.61 -20.86
N ASP A 150 17.32 -30.71 -20.73
CA ASP A 150 17.80 -31.47 -21.87
C ASP A 150 16.64 -32.12 -22.66
N ARG A 151 16.61 -31.85 -23.97
CA ARG A 151 15.60 -32.36 -24.93
C ARG A 151 16.17 -33.39 -25.91
N SER A 152 17.43 -33.80 -25.74
CA SER A 152 18.11 -34.72 -26.66
C SER A 152 17.68 -36.18 -26.50
N SER A 153 17.11 -36.56 -25.35
CA SER A 153 16.69 -37.94 -25.07
C SER A 153 15.55 -38.40 -26.00
N ALA A 154 15.64 -39.65 -26.45
CA ALA A 154 14.56 -40.31 -27.19
C ALA A 154 13.29 -40.49 -26.34
N THR A 155 13.44 -40.67 -25.03
CA THR A 155 12.34 -40.81 -24.07
C THR A 155 11.53 -39.51 -23.98
N TRP A 156 12.21 -38.35 -24.00
CA TRP A 156 11.55 -37.05 -24.07
C TRP A 156 10.69 -36.92 -25.33
N SER A 157 11.21 -37.30 -26.49
CA SER A 157 10.48 -37.20 -27.76
C SER A 157 9.19 -38.05 -27.75
N ALA A 158 9.24 -39.24 -27.16
CA ALA A 158 8.05 -40.07 -26.98
C ALA A 158 7.03 -39.43 -26.03
N LEU A 159 7.48 -38.89 -24.89
CA LEU A 159 6.64 -38.20 -23.92
C LEU A 159 5.98 -36.96 -24.50
N ALA A 160 6.74 -36.10 -25.19
CA ALA A 160 6.25 -34.89 -25.83
C ALA A 160 5.20 -35.20 -26.91
N ARG A 161 5.40 -36.27 -27.68
CA ARG A 161 4.42 -36.73 -28.68
C ARG A 161 3.11 -37.20 -28.04
N VAL A 162 3.17 -37.95 -26.93
CA VAL A 162 1.96 -38.34 -26.19
C VAL A 162 1.24 -37.11 -25.64
N ALA A 163 1.97 -36.17 -25.04
CA ALA A 163 1.40 -34.93 -24.50
C ALA A 163 0.74 -34.05 -25.58
N GLY A 164 1.30 -34.02 -26.80
CA GLY A 164 0.73 -33.28 -27.92
C GLY A 164 -0.50 -33.95 -28.55
N LEU A 165 -0.47 -35.27 -28.75
CA LEU A 165 -1.54 -36.00 -29.45
C LEU A 165 -2.71 -36.37 -28.55
N CYS A 166 -2.45 -36.70 -27.28
CA CYS A 166 -3.49 -37.05 -26.31
C CYS A 166 -4.04 -35.83 -25.57
N ASN A 167 -4.18 -34.69 -26.27
CA ASN A 167 -4.70 -33.44 -25.71
C ASN A 167 -5.81 -32.87 -26.59
N ARG A 168 -6.82 -32.26 -25.96
CA ARG A 168 -7.93 -31.57 -26.63
C ARG A 168 -7.77 -30.05 -26.63
N ALA A 169 -6.71 -29.53 -26.02
CA ALA A 169 -6.42 -28.11 -26.00
C ALA A 169 -6.03 -27.62 -27.39
N VAL A 170 -6.61 -26.50 -27.80
CA VAL A 170 -6.30 -25.77 -29.03
C VAL A 170 -6.06 -24.30 -28.69
N PHE A 171 -5.19 -23.63 -29.44
CA PHE A 171 -5.05 -22.18 -29.29
C PHE A 171 -6.34 -21.49 -29.74
N GLN A 172 -6.84 -20.59 -28.90
CA GLN A 172 -7.96 -19.75 -29.27
C GLN A 172 -7.42 -18.63 -30.18
N SER A 173 -7.82 -18.66 -31.45
CA SER A 173 -7.52 -17.63 -32.46
C SER A 173 -8.32 -16.35 -32.22
#